data_AF-A0A0X3U0S9-F1
#
_entry.id   AF-A0A0X3U0S9-F1
#
_cell.length_a   1.000
_cell.length_b   1.000
_cell.length_c   1.000
_cell.angle_alpha   90.00
_cell.angle_beta   90.00
_cell.angle_gamma   90.00
#
_symmetry.space_group_name_H-M   'P 1'
#
loop_
_entity.id
_entity.type
_entity.pdbx_description
1 polymer ?
#
loop_
_entity_poly.entity_id
_entity_poly.type
_entity_poly.pdbx_seq_one_letter_code
_entity_poly.pdbx_strand_id
1 'polypeptide(L)'
;MHRFLLLLGLLASPATAQVATQSGTDGQNALGTVPCATAGMPVESCPAELRRKDDGTATLAVQLKTGEVRRIYFENGAPTSSSSASKITSETRGDILVIFIEPSEVYEIPKAAVANQ
;
A
#
# COMPACT_ATOMS: atom_id res chain seq x y z
N MET A 1 -42.20 -36.56 33.59
CA MET A 1 -41.97 -36.32 32.15
C MET A 1 -40.53 -35.88 31.99
N HIS A 2 -39.61 -36.78 31.62
CA HIS A 2 -38.17 -36.49 31.56
C HIS A 2 -37.76 -36.22 30.10
N ARG A 3 -37.35 -34.99 29.84
CA ARG A 3 -36.97 -34.47 28.52
C ARG A 3 -35.67 -35.12 28.05
N PHE A 4 -35.71 -35.70 26.86
CA PHE A 4 -34.55 -36.12 26.07
C PHE A 4 -33.69 -34.91 25.70
N LEU A 5 -32.38 -35.00 25.91
CA LEU A 5 -31.40 -34.05 25.38
C LEU A 5 -30.53 -34.78 24.34
N LEU A 6 -30.76 -34.47 23.06
CA LEU A 6 -29.87 -34.83 21.95
C LEU A 6 -28.71 -33.83 21.91
N LEU A 7 -27.48 -34.32 22.06
CA LEU A 7 -26.26 -33.55 21.80
C LEU A 7 -25.88 -33.69 20.32
N LEU A 8 -26.12 -32.63 19.55
CA LEU A 8 -25.72 -32.50 18.15
C LEU A 8 -24.22 -32.12 18.10
N GLY A 9 -23.37 -33.03 17.63
CA GLY A 9 -21.96 -32.75 17.42
C GLY A 9 -21.75 -31.79 16.25
N LEU A 10 -21.16 -30.62 16.52
CA LEU A 10 -20.73 -29.66 15.50
C LEU A 10 -19.37 -30.10 14.94
N LEU A 11 -19.37 -30.63 13.71
CA LEU A 11 -18.15 -30.80 12.91
C LEU A 11 -17.72 -29.42 12.42
N ALA A 12 -16.67 -28.87 13.00
CA ALA A 12 -16.04 -27.65 12.50
C ALA A 12 -15.15 -27.98 11.29
N SER A 13 -15.56 -27.54 10.10
CA SER A 13 -14.73 -27.61 8.90
C SER A 13 -13.58 -26.58 8.99
N PRO A 14 -12.34 -26.93 8.59
CA PRO A 14 -11.26 -25.96 8.51
C PRO A 14 -11.55 -25.01 7.34
N ALA A 15 -11.69 -23.72 7.64
CA ALA A 15 -11.69 -22.68 6.63
C ALA A 15 -10.26 -22.55 6.08
N THR A 16 -10.04 -22.98 4.83
CA THR A 16 -8.81 -22.65 4.11
C THR A 16 -8.78 -21.16 3.87
N ALA A 17 -7.92 -20.45 4.61
CA ALA A 17 -7.63 -19.04 4.35
C ALA A 17 -6.93 -18.92 2.99
N GLN A 18 -7.69 -18.59 1.95
CA GLN A 18 -7.13 -18.12 0.69
C GLN A 18 -6.48 -16.76 0.97
N VAL A 19 -5.15 -16.72 0.99
CA VAL A 19 -4.40 -15.47 0.96
C VAL A 19 -4.73 -14.81 -0.36
N ALA A 20 -5.60 -13.80 -0.33
CA ALA A 20 -5.85 -12.97 -1.48
C ALA A 20 -4.54 -12.23 -1.79
N THR A 21 -3.88 -12.61 -2.88
CA THR A 21 -2.86 -11.76 -3.47
C THR A 21 -3.59 -10.49 -3.92
N GLN A 22 -3.34 -9.39 -3.22
CA GLN A 22 -3.90 -8.09 -3.57
C GLN A 22 -3.41 -7.77 -4.98
N SER A 23 -4.33 -7.48 -5.92
CA SER A 23 -3.98 -7.24 -7.32
C SER A 23 -2.94 -6.12 -7.39
N GLY A 24 -1.83 -6.37 -8.10
CA GLY A 24 -0.66 -5.48 -8.08
C GLY A 24 0.15 -5.61 -6.80
N THR A 25 0.25 -6.82 -6.23
CA THR A 25 1.26 -7.21 -5.24
C THR A 25 1.91 -8.54 -5.64
N ASP A 26 3.25 -8.64 -5.61
CA ASP A 26 3.93 -9.95 -5.72
C ASP A 26 3.90 -10.74 -4.40
N GLY A 27 3.32 -10.15 -3.35
CA GLY A 27 3.21 -10.70 -2.01
C GLY A 27 4.49 -10.62 -1.17
N GLN A 28 5.65 -10.41 -1.80
CA GLN A 28 6.95 -10.31 -1.11
C GLN A 28 7.35 -8.86 -0.81
N ASN A 29 6.90 -7.92 -1.63
CA ASN A 29 7.19 -6.49 -1.50
C ASN A 29 5.98 -5.68 -1.01
N ALA A 30 4.97 -6.34 -0.43
CA ALA A 30 3.73 -5.70 -0.02
C ALA A 30 3.98 -4.70 1.13
N LEU A 31 3.70 -3.41 0.88
CA LEU A 31 3.59 -2.40 1.94
C LEU A 31 2.19 -2.42 2.58
N GLY A 32 1.24 -3.13 1.96
CA GLY A 32 -0.15 -3.18 2.37
C GLY A 32 -0.93 -2.08 1.67
N THR A 33 -1.41 -1.10 2.44
CA THR A 33 -2.11 0.06 1.89
C THR A 33 -1.53 1.36 2.42
N VAL A 34 -1.61 2.43 1.62
CA VAL A 34 -1.12 3.78 1.96
C VAL A 34 -2.24 4.80 1.74
N PRO A 35 -2.32 5.87 2.56
CA PRO A 35 -3.15 7.01 2.23
C PRO A 35 -2.70 7.63 0.90
N CYS A 36 -3.66 7.82 0.01
CA CYS A 36 -3.45 8.38 -1.32
C CYS A 36 -4.63 9.27 -1.69
N ALA A 37 -4.42 10.26 -2.56
CA ALA A 37 -5.52 10.94 -3.24
C ALA A 37 -5.09 11.41 -4.63
N THR A 38 -6.07 11.54 -5.52
CA THR A 38 -5.92 12.15 -6.85
C THR A 38 -6.79 13.40 -6.95
N ALA A 39 -6.67 14.13 -8.06
CA ALA A 39 -7.36 15.39 -8.30
C ALA A 39 -8.87 15.33 -7.98
N GLY A 40 -9.30 16.11 -6.97
CA GLY A 40 -10.71 16.23 -6.59
C GLY A 40 -11.28 15.03 -5.82
N MET A 41 -10.46 14.04 -5.49
CA MET A 41 -10.87 12.86 -4.73
C MET A 41 -10.48 13.00 -3.25
N PRO A 42 -11.31 12.53 -2.31
CA PRO A 42 -10.92 12.40 -0.91
C PRO A 42 -9.71 11.49 -0.76
N VAL A 43 -8.95 11.67 0.34
CA VAL A 43 -7.91 10.72 0.74
C VAL A 43 -8.54 9.35 0.99
N GLU A 44 -7.94 8.32 0.41
CA GLU A 44 -8.37 6.94 0.53
C GLU A 44 -7.20 6.00 0.81
N SER A 45 -7.51 4.73 1.05
CA SER A 45 -6.52 3.68 1.29
C SER A 45 -6.21 2.95 -0.02
N CYS A 46 -5.07 3.24 -0.64
CA CYS A 46 -4.64 2.60 -1.87
C CYS A 46 -3.75 1.37 -1.57
N PRO A 47 -3.93 0.24 -2.27
CA PRO A 47 -2.93 -0.84 -2.31
C PRO A 47 -1.55 -0.31 -2.71
N ALA A 48 -0.50 -0.77 -2.01
CA ALA A 48 0.85 -0.37 -2.31
C ALA A 48 1.89 -1.49 -2.15
N GLU A 49 2.88 -1.47 -3.04
CA GLU A 49 4.11 -2.26 -2.96
C GLU A 49 5.32 -1.36 -2.88
N LEU A 50 6.33 -1.80 -2.15
CA LEU A 50 7.59 -1.09 -2.08
C LEU A 50 8.75 -2.05 -2.31
N ARG A 51 9.32 -1.96 -3.51
CA ARG A 51 10.45 -2.79 -3.92
C ARG A 51 11.75 -2.04 -3.71
N ARG A 52 12.62 -2.59 -2.88
CA ARG A 52 13.98 -2.08 -2.63
C ARG A 52 14.99 -2.79 -3.49
N LYS A 53 16.11 -2.12 -3.73
CA LYS A 53 17.29 -2.68 -4.35
C LYS A 53 18.51 -2.35 -3.49
N ASP A 54 19.54 -3.16 -3.62
CA ASP A 54 20.80 -3.03 -2.87
C ASP A 54 21.64 -1.82 -3.33
N ASP A 55 21.22 -1.11 -4.39
CA ASP A 55 21.87 0.09 -4.92
C ASP A 55 21.38 1.40 -4.28
N GLY A 56 20.60 1.30 -3.20
CA GLY A 56 20.03 2.46 -2.51
C GLY A 56 18.82 3.07 -3.24
N THR A 57 18.24 2.36 -4.21
CA THR A 57 17.00 2.77 -4.90
C THR A 57 15.79 1.95 -4.47
N ALA A 58 14.61 2.57 -4.55
CA ALA A 58 13.35 1.88 -4.36
C ALA A 58 12.28 2.36 -5.33
N THR A 59 11.26 1.52 -5.52
CA THR A 59 10.06 1.87 -6.28
C THR A 59 8.84 1.57 -5.44
N LEU A 60 8.07 2.60 -5.13
CA LEU A 60 6.72 2.48 -4.58
C LEU A 60 5.74 2.38 -5.74
N ALA A 61 4.96 1.31 -5.82
CA ALA A 61 3.85 1.19 -6.74
C ALA A 61 2.54 1.34 -5.95
N VAL A 62 1.71 2.31 -6.32
CA VAL A 62 0.42 2.59 -5.67
C VAL A 62 -0.70 2.37 -6.68
N GLN A 63 -1.62 1.45 -6.37
CA GLN A 63 -2.78 1.17 -7.20
C GLN A 63 -3.88 2.21 -6.91
N LEU A 64 -4.14 3.09 -7.88
CA LEU A 64 -5.20 4.09 -7.80
C LEU A 64 -6.55 3.44 -8.14
N LYS A 65 -7.65 4.00 -7.60
CA LYS A 65 -9.01 3.55 -7.95
C LYS A 65 -9.39 3.74 -9.41
N THR A 66 -8.71 4.63 -10.12
CA THR A 66 -8.86 4.80 -11.57
C THR A 66 -8.37 3.58 -12.36
N GLY A 67 -7.66 2.65 -11.71
CA GLY A 67 -7.01 1.49 -12.33
C GLY A 67 -5.55 1.76 -12.72
N GLU A 68 -5.10 3.01 -12.69
CA GLU A 68 -3.69 3.36 -12.91
C GLU A 68 -2.82 2.89 -11.74
N VAL A 69 -1.60 2.44 -12.04
CA VAL A 69 -0.56 2.22 -11.03
C VAL A 69 0.43 3.37 -11.09
N ARG A 70 0.45 4.20 -10.05
CA ARG A 70 1.48 5.23 -9.91
C ARG A 70 2.76 4.60 -9.39
N ARG A 71 3.86 4.71 -10.15
CA ARG A 71 5.19 4.36 -9.65
C ARG A 71 5.90 5.61 -9.18
N ILE A 72 6.40 5.60 -7.96
CA ILE A 72 7.22 6.66 -7.37
C ILE A 72 8.61 6.08 -7.14
N TYR A 73 9.61 6.76 -7.68
CA TYR A 73 10.99 6.31 -7.66
C TYR A 73 11.74 7.06 -6.56
N PHE A 74 12.52 6.31 -5.78
CA PHE A 74 13.29 6.81 -4.67
C PHE A 74 14.78 6.58 -4.88
N GLU A 75 15.59 7.54 -4.43
CA GLU A 75 17.03 7.41 -4.26
C GLU A 75 17.38 7.87 -2.85
N ASN A 76 18.11 7.04 -2.10
CA ASN A 76 18.51 7.34 -0.71
C ASN A 76 17.34 7.79 0.18
N GLY A 77 16.16 7.17 -0.03
CA GLY A 77 14.94 7.46 0.71
C GLY A 77 14.20 8.75 0.33
N ALA A 78 14.70 9.52 -0.62
CA ALA A 78 14.02 10.70 -1.17
C ALA A 78 13.28 10.35 -2.47
N PRO A 79 12.03 10.78 -2.67
CA PRO A 79 11.33 10.59 -3.94
C PRO A 79 11.91 11.54 -5.00
N THR A 80 12.41 10.98 -6.09
CA THR A 80 13.11 11.74 -7.15
C THR A 80 12.26 11.94 -8.39
N SER A 81 11.38 11.00 -8.70
CA SER A 81 10.51 11.06 -9.88
C SER A 81 9.30 10.12 -9.75
N SER A 82 8.43 10.13 -10.75
CA SER A 82 7.31 9.20 -10.84
C SER A 82 7.07 8.74 -12.27
N SER A 83 6.15 7.78 -12.47
CA SER A 83 5.68 7.39 -13.81
C SER A 83 4.84 8.48 -14.51
N SER A 84 4.47 9.54 -13.80
CA SER A 84 3.94 10.78 -14.39
C SER A 84 5.08 11.73 -14.74
N ALA A 85 4.94 12.47 -15.85
CA ALA A 85 5.85 13.54 -16.22
C ALA A 85 5.72 14.81 -15.34
N SER A 86 4.81 14.77 -14.36
CA SER A 86 4.52 15.91 -13.49
C SER A 86 5.58 16.07 -12.40
N LYS A 87 5.75 17.30 -11.94
CA LYS A 87 6.71 17.63 -10.89
C LYS A 87 6.34 16.94 -9.58
N ILE A 88 7.37 16.45 -8.89
CA ILE A 88 7.27 15.80 -7.58
C ILE A 88 7.91 16.68 -6.50
N THR A 89 7.28 16.73 -5.33
CA THR A 89 7.86 17.32 -4.11
C THR A 89 7.51 16.45 -2.92
N SER A 90 8.18 16.65 -1.79
CA SER A 90 7.87 15.90 -0.58
C SER A 90 8.21 16.68 0.67
N GLU A 91 7.51 16.38 1.76
CA GLU A 91 7.83 16.87 3.10
C GLU A 91 7.69 15.75 4.13
N THR A 92 8.35 15.90 5.27
CA THR A 92 8.21 14.97 6.41
C THR A 92 7.32 15.60 7.47
N ARG A 93 6.28 14.87 7.90
CA ARG A 93 5.40 15.23 9.01
C ARG A 93 5.54 14.16 10.10
N GLY A 94 6.44 14.38 11.06
CA GLY A 94 6.74 13.37 12.09
C GLY A 94 7.40 12.12 11.49
N ASP A 95 6.75 10.97 11.62
CA ASP A 95 7.16 9.69 11.05
C ASP A 95 6.58 9.42 9.66
N ILE A 96 5.82 10.36 9.10
CA ILE A 96 5.21 10.26 7.77
C ILE A 96 6.01 11.06 6.74
N LEU A 97 6.28 10.45 5.59
CA LEU A 97 6.72 11.12 4.38
C LEU A 97 5.49 11.38 3.50
N VAL A 98 5.21 12.65 3.24
CA VAL A 98 4.13 13.10 2.35
C VAL A 98 4.74 13.47 1.00
N ILE A 99 4.23 12.88 -0.06
CA ILE A 99 4.72 13.04 -1.42
C ILE A 99 3.62 13.69 -2.25
N PHE A 100 3.95 14.78 -2.92
CA PHE A 100 3.03 15.49 -3.81
C PHE A 100 3.48 15.33 -5.25
N ILE A 101 2.55 14.95 -6.12
CA ILE A 101 2.75 14.99 -7.56
C ILE A 101 1.75 16.00 -8.12
N GLU A 102 2.27 17.03 -8.81
CA GLU A 102 1.44 18.07 -9.40
C GLU A 102 0.46 17.49 -10.44
N PRO A 103 -0.75 18.07 -10.59
CA PRO A 103 -1.26 19.23 -9.86
C PRO A 103 -1.86 18.91 -8.48
N SER A 104 -2.18 17.66 -8.17
CA SER A 104 -3.09 17.39 -7.04
C SER A 104 -3.12 15.93 -6.59
N GLU A 105 -2.00 15.22 -6.69
CA GLU A 105 -1.88 13.90 -6.09
C GLU A 105 -1.06 13.95 -4.82
N VAL A 106 -1.47 13.15 -3.83
CA VAL A 106 -0.78 13.03 -2.56
C VAL A 106 -0.65 11.57 -2.17
N TYR A 107 0.48 11.21 -1.59
CA TYR A 107 0.77 9.88 -1.06
C TYR A 107 1.45 10.03 0.29
N GLU A 108 0.98 9.27 1.28
CA GLU A 108 1.57 9.26 2.62
C GLU A 108 2.13 7.88 2.91
N ILE A 109 3.41 7.81 3.25
CA ILE A 109 4.05 6.55 3.64
C ILE A 109 4.81 6.72 4.95
N PRO A 110 4.98 5.66 5.76
CA PRO A 110 5.92 5.70 6.87
C PRO A 110 7.31 6.06 6.34
N LYS A 111 7.96 7.09 6.89
CA LYS A 111 9.32 7.48 6.50
C LYS A 111 10.31 6.33 6.66
N ALA A 112 10.15 5.53 7.72
CA ALA A 112 10.95 4.33 7.95
C ALA A 112 10.84 3.31 6.81
N ALA A 113 9.73 3.32 6.07
CA ALA A 113 9.56 2.47 4.90
C ALA A 113 10.51 2.87 3.76
N VAL A 114 11.17 4.03 3.76
CA VAL A 114 12.14 4.38 2.71
C VAL A 114 13.49 4.83 3.26
N ALA A 115 13.68 4.84 4.59
CA ALA A 115 14.85 5.40 5.25
C ALA A 115 16.12 4.52 5.18
N ASN A 116 15.97 3.19 5.03
CA ASN A 116 17.08 2.25 4.98
C ASN A 116 17.09 1.56 3.61
N GLN A 117 17.76 2.19 2.65
CA GLN A 117 18.03 1.61 1.32
C GLN A 117 19.51 1.33 1.19
#